data_AF-A0A953T4Y6-F1
#
_entry.id   AF-A0A953T4Y6-F1
#
_cell.length_a   1.000
_cell.length_b   1.000
_cell.length_c   1.000
_cell.angle_alpha   90.00
_cell.angle_beta   90.00
_cell.angle_gamma   90.00
#
_symmetry.space_group_name_H-M   'P 1'
#
loop_
_entity.id
_entity.type
_entity.pdbx_description
1 polymer ?
#
loop_
_entity_poly.entity_id
_entity_poly.type
_entity_poly.pdbx_seq_one_letter_code
_entity_poly.pdbx_strand_id
1 'polypeptide(L)'
;MEKYNLILSKEKFYDQQFLAVKNTVKEKINNFYADKKNLSKLYLSHSGFWAGLSIFCIGLLLLSITFLLFCLILFWAPNHLSEDAWLRKYNNYFPLLISLITLSLAMIIPGSITYWFAIKAKKYVKANVISSINNRILVDYFFKYFELTPQYLDGDSSNINYESINFYKNTNNIKDLKNYNLITQKYEMYEARTRQQYIKMQNLLFRKTKWCQLDNLSKKVYKKALKNKKLFYKDRIEITEDELYFGIAAKLINLDKNVNLTLFDDKDNYTPDGYKLLNESKQIMNLNLRSSNSNALDKWVNDSNNLQYLIDLKNTINKTTINVPDKKSKIKNHYQKIDNLGMLIRNQEAFIWFKTPFELLDMHFEIYTFKKDKLVDLYVNKILDDAYVVYLVMQLLTPFGFDINIKINDIEVQEANRKKEQTKSVDLFKSEPKEEDD
;
A
#
# COMPACT_ATOMS: atom_id res chain seq x y z
N MET A 1 16.05 -20.03 -32.28
CA MET A 1 15.48 -20.42 -30.97
C MET A 1 15.73 -19.28 -30.01
N GLU A 2 14.78 -18.37 -29.86
CA GLU A 2 14.84 -17.39 -28.76
C GLU A 2 14.51 -18.13 -27.47
N LYS A 3 15.50 -18.29 -26.59
CA LYS A 3 15.26 -18.78 -25.23
C LYS A 3 14.52 -17.66 -24.50
N TYR A 4 13.19 -17.72 -24.42
CA TYR A 4 12.46 -16.86 -23.49
C TYR A 4 13.04 -17.08 -22.08
N ASN A 5 13.31 -15.99 -21.36
CA ASN A 5 13.76 -16.08 -19.99
C ASN A 5 12.72 -16.85 -19.18
N LEU A 6 13.18 -17.91 -18.51
CA LEU A 6 12.32 -18.77 -17.70
C LEU A 6 11.66 -17.91 -16.62
N ILE A 7 10.32 -17.87 -16.60
CA ILE A 7 9.57 -17.06 -15.63
C ILE A 7 10.00 -17.49 -14.23
N LEU A 8 10.54 -16.55 -13.44
CA LEU A 8 10.97 -16.86 -12.08
C LEU A 8 9.75 -17.12 -11.19
N SER A 9 9.82 -18.20 -10.42
CA SER A 9 8.87 -18.42 -9.34
C SER A 9 9.02 -17.33 -8.27
N LYS A 10 7.93 -17.04 -7.56
CA LYS A 10 7.93 -16.07 -6.46
C LYS A 10 9.01 -16.37 -5.43
N GLU A 11 9.17 -17.64 -5.06
CA GLU A 11 10.18 -18.10 -4.10
C GLU A 11 11.60 -17.77 -4.57
N LYS A 12 11.93 -18.09 -5.83
CA LYS A 12 13.25 -17.78 -6.39
C LYS A 12 13.52 -16.28 -6.47
N PHE A 13 12.52 -15.49 -6.87
CA PHE A 13 12.63 -14.03 -6.86
C PHE A 13 12.88 -13.52 -5.44
N TYR A 14 12.16 -14.05 -4.46
CA TYR A 14 12.32 -13.68 -3.06
C TYR A 14 13.71 -14.03 -2.55
N ASP A 15 14.19 -15.25 -2.80
CA ASP A 15 15.50 -15.68 -2.31
C ASP A 15 16.64 -14.81 -2.85
N GLN A 16 16.54 -14.36 -4.10
CA GLN A 16 17.54 -13.45 -4.69
C GLN A 16 17.48 -12.04 -4.09
N GLN A 17 16.29 -11.47 -3.92
CA GLN A 17 16.15 -10.05 -3.59
C GLN A 17 16.05 -9.78 -2.07
N PHE A 18 15.72 -10.81 -1.27
CA PHE A 18 15.34 -10.62 0.14
C PHE A 18 16.43 -9.97 0.98
N LEU A 19 17.69 -10.40 0.86
CA LEU A 19 18.77 -9.85 1.69
C LEU A 19 19.03 -8.38 1.38
N ALA A 20 19.12 -8.02 0.10
CA ALA A 20 19.38 -6.65 -0.32
C ALA A 20 18.26 -5.72 0.19
N VAL A 21 17.00 -6.07 -0.10
CA VAL A 21 15.83 -5.30 0.33
C VAL A 21 15.76 -5.24 1.86
N LYS A 22 15.96 -6.36 2.58
CA LYS A 22 15.93 -6.40 4.05
C LYS A 22 17.00 -5.51 4.66
N ASN A 23 18.21 -5.52 4.12
CA ASN A 23 19.31 -4.70 4.64
C ASN A 23 19.02 -3.21 4.44
N THR A 24 18.58 -2.80 3.24
CA THR A 24 18.20 -1.41 2.97
C THR A 24 17.06 -0.94 3.88
N VAL A 25 16.00 -1.74 4.03
CA VAL A 25 14.87 -1.42 4.91
C VAL A 25 15.30 -1.34 6.37
N LYS A 26 16.10 -2.31 6.83
CA LYS A 26 16.60 -2.37 8.21
C LYS A 26 17.48 -1.17 8.54
N GLU A 27 18.35 -0.77 7.63
CA GLU A 27 19.19 0.42 7.79
C GLU A 27 18.33 1.69 7.93
N LYS A 28 17.35 1.91 7.03
CA LYS A 28 16.46 3.08 7.09
C LYS A 28 15.64 3.13 8.37
N ILE A 29 15.07 1.99 8.79
CA ILE A 29 14.33 1.90 10.06
C ILE A 29 15.27 2.15 11.25
N ASN A 30 16.48 1.60 11.25
CA ASN A 30 17.43 1.86 12.32
C ASN A 30 17.81 3.34 12.42
N ASN A 31 18.08 3.98 11.28
CA ASN A 31 18.37 5.41 11.22
C ASN A 31 17.18 6.25 11.72
N PHE A 32 15.94 5.89 11.35
CA PHE A 32 14.74 6.55 11.85
C PHE A 32 14.65 6.51 13.39
N TYR A 33 14.92 5.36 13.98
CA TYR A 33 14.87 5.17 15.44
C TYR A 33 16.09 5.72 16.17
N ALA A 34 17.22 5.90 15.50
CA ALA A 34 18.42 6.51 16.06
C ALA A 34 18.30 8.04 16.16
N ASP A 35 17.46 8.67 15.32
CA ASP A 35 17.20 10.11 15.38
C ASP A 35 16.51 10.50 16.70
N LYS A 36 17.19 11.31 17.50
CA LYS A 36 16.73 11.84 18.80
C LYS A 36 15.35 12.52 18.71
N LYS A 37 15.04 13.23 17.62
CA LYS A 37 13.74 13.90 17.44
C LYS A 37 12.61 12.88 17.28
N ASN A 38 12.86 11.81 16.52
CA ASN A 38 11.87 10.76 16.30
C ASN A 38 11.71 9.87 17.52
N LEU A 39 12.82 9.55 18.19
CA LEU A 39 12.84 8.79 19.44
C LEU A 39 12.01 9.47 20.53
N SER A 40 12.17 10.78 20.74
CA SER A 40 11.38 11.56 21.70
C SER A 40 9.88 11.50 21.40
N LYS A 41 9.49 11.68 20.13
CA LYS A 41 8.09 11.55 19.70
C LYS A 41 7.56 10.13 19.89
N LEU A 42 8.39 9.11 19.72
CA LEU A 42 8.02 7.72 19.95
C LEU A 42 7.76 7.46 21.43
N TYR A 43 8.63 7.91 22.33
CA TYR A 43 8.40 7.82 23.78
C TYR A 43 7.15 8.59 24.22
N LEU A 44 6.94 9.80 23.70
CA LEU A 44 5.72 10.56 23.96
C LEU A 44 4.47 9.80 23.47
N SER A 45 4.55 9.18 22.30
CA SER A 45 3.43 8.40 21.74
C SER A 45 3.10 7.12 22.50
N HIS A 46 4.08 6.54 23.19
CA HIS A 46 3.94 5.28 23.91
C HIS A 46 3.80 5.50 25.42
N SER A 47 4.87 5.94 26.07
CA SER A 47 4.90 6.19 27.52
C SER A 47 4.03 7.38 27.89
N GLY A 48 4.07 8.47 27.11
CA GLY A 48 3.22 9.64 27.34
C GLY A 48 1.73 9.33 27.19
N PHE A 49 1.35 8.40 26.30
CA PHE A 49 -0.03 7.95 26.17
C PHE A 49 -0.52 7.27 27.44
N TRP A 50 0.23 6.30 27.96
CA TRP A 50 -0.15 5.56 29.16
C TRP A 50 -0.06 6.42 30.42
N ALA A 51 0.98 7.23 30.57
CA ALA A 51 1.11 8.15 31.70
C ALA A 51 -0.02 9.18 31.72
N GLY A 52 -0.32 9.82 30.58
CA GLY A 52 -1.41 10.78 30.47
C GLY A 52 -2.78 10.15 30.76
N LEU A 53 -3.03 8.95 30.24
CA LEU A 53 -4.26 8.21 30.50
C LEU A 53 -4.40 7.83 31.98
N SER A 54 -3.35 7.31 32.60
CA SER A 54 -3.37 6.93 34.02
C SER A 54 -3.59 8.12 34.94
N ILE A 55 -2.87 9.24 34.71
CA ILE A 55 -3.04 10.48 35.49
C ILE A 55 -4.47 11.01 35.34
N PHE A 56 -5.01 11.01 34.13
CA PHE A 56 -6.39 11.42 33.87
C PHE A 56 -7.41 10.53 34.62
N CYS A 57 -7.24 9.20 34.56
CA CYS A 57 -8.11 8.26 35.26
C CYS A 57 -8.04 8.41 36.79
N ILE A 58 -6.84 8.61 37.35
CA ILE A 58 -6.66 8.87 38.79
C ILE A 58 -7.37 10.17 39.19
N GLY A 59 -7.24 11.22 38.37
CA GLY A 59 -7.93 12.49 38.62
C GLY A 59 -9.46 12.38 38.58
N LEU A 60 -10.03 11.59 37.66
CA LEU A 60 -11.46 11.30 37.60
C LEU A 60 -11.94 10.45 38.79
N LEU A 61 -11.13 9.49 39.21
CA LEU A 61 -11.41 8.66 40.37
C LEU A 61 -11.43 9.52 41.65
N LEU A 62 -10.45 10.41 41.81
CA LEU A 62 -10.42 11.37 42.91
C LEU A 62 -11.63 12.31 42.89
N LEU A 63 -12.04 12.79 41.71
CA LEU A 63 -13.24 13.61 41.56
C LEU A 63 -14.49 12.85 42.02
N SER A 64 -14.59 11.58 41.64
CA SER A 64 -15.71 10.70 42.01
C SER A 64 -15.76 10.46 43.51
N ILE A 65 -14.61 10.19 44.15
CA ILE A 65 -14.51 10.07 45.62
C ILE A 65 -14.93 11.38 46.29
N THR A 66 -14.50 12.52 45.75
CA THR A 66 -14.83 13.84 46.32
C THR A 66 -16.33 14.12 46.23
N PHE A 67 -16.96 13.76 45.12
CA PHE A 67 -18.41 13.85 44.95
C PHE A 67 -19.16 12.93 45.92
N LEU A 68 -18.69 11.69 46.10
CA LEU A 68 -19.26 10.75 47.08
C LEU A 68 -19.13 11.29 48.51
N LEU A 69 -17.97 11.84 48.88
CA LEU A 69 -17.76 12.49 50.17
C LEU A 69 -18.73 13.66 50.37
N PHE A 70 -18.91 14.50 49.35
CA PHE A 70 -19.87 15.60 49.40
C PHE A 70 -21.30 15.10 49.61
N CYS A 71 -21.74 14.06 48.87
CA CYS A 71 -23.05 13.44 49.08
C CYS A 71 -23.19 12.83 50.48
N LEU A 72 -22.15 12.17 51.00
CA LEU A 72 -22.14 11.63 52.36
C LEU A 72 -22.30 12.75 53.40
N ILE A 73 -21.58 13.86 53.25
CA ILE A 73 -21.65 15.00 54.16
C ILE A 73 -23.04 15.66 54.12
N LEU A 74 -23.65 15.81 52.95
CA LEU A 74 -24.95 16.50 52.83
C LEU A 74 -26.16 15.64 53.17
N PHE A 75 -26.16 14.36 52.82
CA PHE A 75 -27.36 13.53 52.90
C PHE A 75 -27.33 12.49 54.03
N TRP A 76 -26.13 12.00 54.39
CA TRP A 76 -25.99 10.91 55.35
C TRP A 76 -25.51 11.39 56.73
N ALA A 77 -24.50 12.26 56.76
CA ALA A 77 -23.90 12.79 57.98
C ALA A 77 -24.89 13.53 58.91
N PRO A 78 -25.90 14.29 58.43
CA PRO A 78 -26.84 14.98 59.31
C PRO A 78 -27.64 14.04 60.23
N ASN A 79 -27.92 12.81 59.77
CA ASN A 79 -28.76 11.84 60.46
C ASN A 79 -27.98 10.80 61.27
N HIS A 80 -26.66 10.70 61.07
CA HIS A 80 -25.85 9.59 61.60
C HIS A 80 -24.55 10.03 62.28
N LEU A 81 -24.16 11.30 62.19
CA LEU A 81 -23.00 11.85 62.90
C LEU A 81 -23.45 12.95 63.88
N SER A 82 -22.85 12.96 65.07
CA SER A 82 -23.08 14.02 66.06
C SER A 82 -22.70 15.39 65.49
N GLU A 83 -23.35 16.45 65.97
CA GLU A 83 -23.06 17.84 65.52
C GLU A 83 -21.60 18.25 65.75
N ASP A 84 -20.95 17.67 66.76
CA ASP A 84 -19.54 17.89 67.07
C ASP A 84 -18.56 17.16 66.14
N ALA A 85 -19.04 16.22 65.32
CA ALA A 85 -18.20 15.44 64.43
C ALA A 85 -17.45 16.34 63.43
N TRP A 86 -16.15 16.08 63.26
CA TRP A 86 -15.24 16.90 62.44
C TRP A 86 -15.77 17.15 61.02
N LEU A 87 -16.39 16.12 60.41
CA LEU A 87 -16.94 16.16 59.05
C LEU A 87 -18.26 16.94 58.90
N ARG A 88 -18.97 17.29 59.99
CA ARG A 88 -20.18 18.15 59.94
C ARG A 88 -19.85 19.63 60.04
N LYS A 89 -18.66 19.99 60.54
CA LYS A 89 -18.23 21.38 60.68
C LYS A 89 -17.86 21.95 59.31
N TYR A 90 -18.61 22.94 58.83
CA TYR A 90 -18.38 23.62 57.55
C TYR A 90 -16.91 24.01 57.33
N ASN A 91 -16.30 24.60 58.37
CA ASN A 91 -14.91 25.05 58.35
C ASN A 91 -13.88 23.92 58.15
N ASN A 92 -14.28 22.65 58.29
CA ASN A 92 -13.41 21.49 58.16
C ASN A 92 -13.62 20.77 56.83
N TYR A 93 -14.89 20.44 56.51
CA TYR A 93 -15.17 19.65 55.31
C TYR A 93 -15.07 20.49 54.03
N PHE A 94 -15.40 21.79 54.08
CA PHE A 94 -15.35 22.65 52.88
C PHE A 94 -13.92 22.83 52.36
N PRO A 95 -12.90 23.15 53.20
CA PRO A 95 -11.51 23.18 52.75
C PRO A 95 -10.98 21.83 52.25
N LEU A 96 -11.42 20.71 52.85
CA LEU A 96 -11.07 19.36 52.41
C LEU A 96 -11.60 19.09 50.99
N LEU A 97 -12.89 19.37 50.75
CA LEU A 97 -13.51 19.18 49.44
C LEU A 97 -12.86 20.06 48.37
N ILE A 98 -12.58 21.33 48.68
CA ILE A 98 -11.88 22.24 47.75
C ILE A 98 -10.48 21.70 47.43
N SER A 99 -9.74 21.24 48.43
CA SER A 99 -8.39 20.67 48.23
C SER A 99 -8.42 19.46 47.31
N LEU A 100 -9.39 18.55 47.52
CA LEU A 100 -9.55 17.34 46.71
C LEU A 100 -10.01 17.66 45.29
N ILE A 101 -10.94 18.61 45.11
CA ILE A 101 -11.35 19.12 43.78
C ILE A 101 -10.16 19.74 43.06
N THR A 102 -9.37 20.56 43.74
CA THR A 102 -8.20 21.23 43.16
C THR A 102 -7.14 20.21 42.74
N LEU A 103 -6.86 19.22 43.59
CA LEU A 103 -5.93 18.13 43.28
C LEU A 103 -6.43 17.27 42.11
N SER A 104 -7.73 16.99 42.06
CA SER A 104 -8.37 16.27 40.95
C SER A 104 -8.18 17.03 39.63
N LEU A 105 -8.49 18.33 39.60
CA LEU A 105 -8.31 19.16 38.41
C LEU A 105 -6.84 19.28 38.01
N ALA A 106 -5.93 19.40 38.98
CA ALA A 106 -4.49 19.41 38.76
C ALA A 106 -3.95 18.09 38.17
N MET A 107 -4.69 16.99 38.26
CA MET A 107 -4.37 15.73 37.56
C MET A 107 -5.10 15.63 36.21
N ILE A 108 -6.40 15.91 36.18
CA ILE A 108 -7.24 15.80 34.97
C ILE A 108 -6.71 16.69 33.86
N ILE A 109 -6.36 17.95 34.15
CA ILE A 109 -5.96 18.92 33.13
C ILE A 109 -4.62 18.52 32.49
N PRO A 110 -3.51 18.32 33.23
CA PRO A 110 -2.25 17.87 32.64
C PRO A 110 -2.34 16.48 32.01
N GLY A 111 -3.10 15.56 32.61
CA GLY A 111 -3.34 14.22 32.05
C GLY A 111 -4.01 14.29 30.67
N SER A 112 -5.06 15.11 30.53
CA SER A 112 -5.76 15.34 29.27
C SER A 112 -4.86 15.96 28.20
N ILE A 113 -4.08 16.98 28.58
CA ILE A 113 -3.13 17.66 27.68
C ILE A 113 -2.06 16.67 27.19
N THR A 114 -1.47 15.90 28.10
CA THR A 114 -0.43 14.91 27.80
C THR A 114 -0.98 13.81 26.88
N TYR A 115 -2.17 13.28 27.20
CA TYR A 115 -2.85 12.28 26.39
C TYR A 115 -3.12 12.77 24.96
N TRP A 116 -3.60 14.01 24.82
CA TRP A 116 -3.85 14.63 23.51
C TRP A 116 -2.57 14.80 22.68
N PHE A 117 -1.49 15.29 23.30
CA PHE A 117 -0.18 15.37 22.64
C PHE A 117 0.36 13.98 22.25
N ALA A 118 0.17 12.97 23.09
CA ALA A 118 0.58 11.60 22.80
C ALA A 118 -0.18 11.01 21.60
N ILE A 119 -1.49 11.24 21.48
CA ILE A 119 -2.28 10.83 20.32
C ILE A 119 -1.77 11.49 19.04
N LYS A 120 -1.49 12.81 19.09
CA LYS A 120 -0.91 13.53 17.96
C LYS A 120 0.45 12.94 17.59
N ALA A 121 1.36 12.79 18.56
CA ALA A 121 2.68 12.19 18.36
C ALA A 121 2.58 10.81 17.70
N LYS A 122 1.64 9.96 18.13
CA LYS A 122 1.39 8.65 17.52
C LYS A 122 1.04 8.73 16.04
N LYS A 123 0.18 9.67 15.64
CA LYS A 123 -0.16 9.89 14.22
C LYS A 123 1.05 10.35 13.41
N TYR A 124 1.83 11.29 13.96
CA TYR A 124 3.05 11.78 13.32
C TYR A 124 4.11 10.69 13.17
N VAL A 125 4.37 9.90 14.21
CA VAL A 125 5.36 8.81 14.16
C VAL A 125 4.98 7.80 13.10
N LYS A 126 3.70 7.40 13.00
CA LYS A 126 3.24 6.51 11.92
C LYS A 126 3.55 7.08 10.55
N ALA A 127 3.19 8.34 10.29
CA ALA A 127 3.45 8.98 9.00
C ALA A 127 4.94 9.10 8.70
N ASN A 128 5.77 9.47 9.68
CA ASN A 128 7.19 9.66 9.48
C ASN A 128 7.96 8.33 9.27
N VAL A 129 7.55 7.23 9.92
CA VAL A 129 8.12 5.91 9.66
C VAL A 129 7.84 5.51 8.22
N ILE A 130 6.62 5.75 7.71
CA ILE A 130 6.26 5.51 6.30
C ILE A 130 7.15 6.30 5.36
N SER A 131 7.25 7.62 5.58
CA SER A 131 8.07 8.48 4.71
C SER A 131 9.57 8.25 4.82
N SER A 132 10.04 7.50 5.82
CA SER A 132 11.47 7.22 6.01
C SER A 132 12.03 6.23 4.99
N ILE A 133 11.15 5.45 4.35
CA ILE A 133 11.52 4.50 3.30
C ILE A 133 11.38 5.23 1.96
N ASN A 134 12.51 5.40 1.29
CA ASN A 134 12.57 6.01 -0.02
C ASN A 134 12.29 4.95 -1.09
N ASN A 135 11.09 5.01 -1.68
CA ASN A 135 10.65 4.07 -2.70
C ASN A 135 11.50 4.14 -3.96
N ARG A 136 11.92 5.34 -4.37
CA ARG A 136 12.73 5.55 -5.58
C ARG A 136 14.02 4.73 -5.55
N ILE A 137 14.74 4.71 -4.43
CA ILE A 137 16.00 3.94 -4.30
C ILE A 137 15.75 2.44 -4.51
N LEU A 138 14.64 1.92 -3.97
CA LEU A 138 14.28 0.51 -4.12
C LEU A 138 13.82 0.19 -5.55
N VAL A 139 13.06 1.09 -6.16
CA VAL A 139 12.65 0.98 -7.57
C VAL A 139 13.87 1.00 -8.49
N ASP A 140 14.82 1.90 -8.27
CA ASP A 140 16.09 1.97 -9.00
C ASP A 140 16.91 0.70 -8.88
N TYR A 141 16.93 0.10 -7.68
CA TYR A 141 17.57 -1.18 -7.44
C TYR A 141 16.94 -2.29 -8.30
N PHE A 142 15.60 -2.38 -8.34
CA PHE A 142 14.92 -3.36 -9.19
C PHE A 142 15.12 -3.10 -10.68
N PHE A 143 15.09 -1.83 -11.12
CA PHE A 143 15.42 -1.50 -12.51
C PHE A 143 16.81 -1.98 -12.89
N LYS A 144 17.82 -1.72 -12.06
CA LYS A 144 19.19 -2.20 -12.31
C LYS A 144 19.26 -3.73 -12.35
N TYR A 145 18.53 -4.41 -11.47
CA TYR A 145 18.43 -5.87 -11.47
C TYR A 145 17.81 -6.41 -12.78
N PHE A 146 16.90 -5.66 -13.40
CA PHE A 146 16.36 -5.95 -14.74
C PHE A 146 17.23 -5.43 -15.90
N GLU A 147 18.47 -5.02 -15.62
CA GLU A 147 19.39 -4.39 -16.59
C GLU A 147 18.87 -3.09 -17.23
N LEU A 148 17.95 -2.40 -16.55
CA LEU A 148 17.44 -1.09 -16.92
C LEU A 148 18.17 0.00 -16.14
N THR A 149 18.57 1.07 -16.83
CA THR A 149 19.18 2.24 -16.21
C THR A 149 18.09 3.26 -15.89
N PRO A 150 17.88 3.63 -14.61
CA PRO A 150 16.92 4.67 -14.25
C PRO A 150 17.20 5.98 -14.98
N GLN A 151 16.15 6.68 -15.40
CA GLN A 151 16.25 7.96 -16.08
C GLN A 151 15.40 8.98 -15.33
N TYR A 152 16.03 10.06 -14.87
CA TYR A 152 15.36 11.17 -14.20
C TYR A 152 15.69 12.47 -14.93
N LEU A 153 14.70 13.37 -15.00
CA LEU A 153 14.89 14.72 -15.53
C LEU A 153 15.75 15.48 -14.53
N ASP A 154 16.95 15.84 -14.97
CA ASP A 154 18.03 16.46 -14.21
C ASP A 154 18.60 15.58 -13.09
N GLY A 155 19.93 15.44 -13.04
CA GLY A 155 20.65 14.57 -12.10
C GLY A 155 20.52 14.93 -10.61
N ASP A 156 19.57 15.82 -10.26
CA ASP A 156 19.24 16.21 -8.91
C ASP A 156 18.00 15.48 -8.39
N SER A 157 18.17 14.86 -7.23
CA SER A 157 17.13 14.10 -6.49
C SER A 157 15.86 14.90 -6.12
N SER A 158 15.77 16.19 -6.48
CA SER A 158 14.68 17.11 -6.12
C SER A 158 13.60 17.26 -7.20
N ASN A 159 13.88 16.99 -8.48
CA ASN A 159 12.89 17.09 -9.55
C ASN A 159 12.15 15.76 -9.73
N ILE A 160 11.05 15.59 -8.99
CA ILE A 160 10.17 14.42 -9.09
C ILE A 160 9.16 14.65 -10.22
N ASN A 161 9.12 13.75 -11.20
CA ASN A 161 8.15 13.84 -12.29
C ASN A 161 6.79 13.29 -11.83
N TYR A 162 5.80 14.19 -11.75
CA TYR A 162 4.41 13.87 -11.42
C TYR A 162 3.47 13.98 -12.62
N GLU A 163 4.02 14.17 -13.83
CA GLU A 163 3.22 14.08 -15.05
C GLU A 163 2.59 12.69 -15.16
N SER A 164 1.39 12.64 -15.73
CA SER A 164 0.74 11.37 -15.99
C SER A 164 1.54 10.61 -17.05
N ILE A 165 1.73 9.31 -16.79
CA ILE A 165 2.39 8.39 -17.71
C ILE A 165 1.77 8.52 -19.09
N ASN A 166 2.62 8.84 -20.06
CA ASN A 166 2.26 8.97 -21.45
C ASN A 166 3.18 8.10 -22.31
N PHE A 167 2.56 7.35 -23.22
CA PHE A 167 3.20 6.92 -24.47
C PHE A 167 2.24 7.26 -25.62
N TYR A 168 2.78 7.29 -26.84
CA TYR A 168 2.24 7.72 -28.13
C TYR A 168 2.34 9.22 -28.48
N LYS A 169 3.04 9.48 -29.60
CA LYS A 169 2.90 10.67 -30.45
C LYS A 169 1.49 10.82 -31.10
N ASN A 170 0.56 9.86 -30.94
CA ASN A 170 -0.70 9.79 -31.70
C ASN A 170 -1.92 9.17 -30.99
N THR A 171 -1.92 8.95 -29.67
CA THR A 171 -3.14 8.53 -28.94
C THR A 171 -3.90 9.72 -28.34
N ASN A 172 -4.42 10.58 -29.22
CA ASN A 172 -5.60 11.38 -28.87
C ASN A 172 -6.90 10.52 -28.80
N ASN A 173 -6.78 9.20 -28.92
CA ASN A 173 -7.90 8.24 -28.99
C ASN A 173 -7.84 7.15 -27.91
N ILE A 174 -7.38 7.49 -26.70
CA ILE A 174 -7.97 6.84 -25.53
C ILE A 174 -9.31 7.56 -25.32
N LYS A 175 -10.35 7.14 -26.03
CA LYS A 175 -11.69 7.75 -25.89
C LYS A 175 -12.17 7.80 -24.43
N ASP A 176 -11.55 7.01 -23.55
CA ASP A 176 -11.87 6.91 -22.13
C ASP A 176 -11.01 7.71 -21.14
N LEU A 177 -9.78 8.15 -21.44
CA LEU A 177 -9.06 9.03 -20.49
C LEU A 177 -9.71 10.41 -20.37
N LYS A 178 -10.48 10.83 -21.39
CA LYS A 178 -11.35 12.02 -21.32
C LYS A 178 -12.63 11.77 -20.51
N ASN A 179 -13.06 10.51 -20.35
CA ASN A 179 -14.28 10.13 -19.62
C ASN A 179 -14.01 9.76 -18.14
N TYR A 180 -12.79 9.34 -17.82
CA TYR A 180 -12.37 9.09 -16.45
C TYR A 180 -11.65 10.34 -15.92
N ASN A 181 -12.14 10.92 -14.83
CA ASN A 181 -11.47 12.04 -14.16
C ASN A 181 -10.17 11.54 -13.50
N LEU A 182 -9.11 11.35 -14.30
CA LEU A 182 -7.78 10.98 -13.82
C LEU A 182 -7.27 12.09 -12.92
N ILE A 183 -6.84 11.72 -11.71
CA ILE A 183 -6.20 12.64 -10.79
C ILE A 183 -4.74 12.75 -11.20
N THR A 184 -4.39 13.87 -11.83
CA THR A 184 -3.02 14.19 -12.26
C THR A 184 -2.18 14.71 -11.08
N GLN A 185 -0.86 14.72 -11.23
CA GLN A 185 0.11 15.26 -10.26
C GLN A 185 0.12 14.58 -8.87
N LYS A 186 -0.51 13.41 -8.73
CA LYS A 186 -0.58 12.69 -7.45
C LYS A 186 0.60 11.73 -7.23
N TYR A 187 0.97 10.97 -8.26
CA TYR A 187 1.93 9.87 -8.14
C TYR A 187 3.18 10.15 -8.96
N GLU A 188 4.32 9.79 -8.40
CA GLU A 188 5.60 9.84 -9.11
C GLU A 188 5.61 8.83 -10.26
N MET A 189 6.10 9.27 -11.42
CA MET A 189 6.40 8.40 -12.55
C MET A 189 7.84 7.90 -12.46
N TYR A 190 8.01 6.57 -12.51
CA TYR A 190 9.32 5.93 -12.56
C TYR A 190 9.69 5.64 -14.00
N GLU A 191 10.89 6.03 -14.41
CA GLU A 191 11.37 5.82 -15.78
C GLU A 191 12.72 5.10 -15.79
N ALA A 192 12.90 4.22 -16.75
CA ALA A 192 14.19 3.56 -16.99
C ALA A 192 14.39 3.25 -18.47
N ARG A 193 15.64 3.08 -18.89
CA ARG A 193 15.99 2.80 -20.27
C ARG A 193 17.14 1.81 -20.41
N THR A 194 17.18 1.14 -21.55
CA THR A 194 18.41 0.62 -22.14
C THR A 194 18.84 1.52 -23.30
N ARG A 195 19.82 1.08 -24.11
CA ARG A 195 20.15 1.78 -25.36
C ARG A 195 19.01 1.73 -26.39
N GLN A 196 18.11 0.76 -26.29
CA GLN A 196 17.10 0.46 -27.32
C GLN A 196 15.66 0.45 -26.81
N GLN A 197 15.45 0.22 -25.51
CA GLN A 197 14.14 0.22 -24.85
C GLN A 197 14.03 1.36 -23.86
N TYR A 198 12.79 1.74 -23.60
CA TYR A 198 12.43 2.73 -22.62
C TYR A 198 11.13 2.29 -21.95
N ILE A 199 11.08 2.41 -20.63
CA ILE A 199 9.93 2.06 -19.81
C ILE A 199 9.57 3.22 -18.89
N LYS A 200 8.27 3.44 -18.73
CA LYS A 200 7.67 4.26 -17.69
C LYS A 200 6.69 3.41 -16.90
N MET A 201 6.54 3.68 -15.61
CA MET A 201 5.50 3.07 -14.80
C MET A 201 5.00 4.05 -13.73
N GLN A 202 3.71 3.96 -13.40
CA GLN A 202 3.06 4.88 -12.48
C GLN A 202 1.79 4.29 -11.86
N ASN A 203 1.48 4.62 -10.61
CA ASN A 203 0.14 4.46 -10.07
C ASN A 203 -0.81 5.49 -10.71
N LEU A 204 -2.07 5.13 -10.93
CA LEU A 204 -3.10 5.95 -11.58
C LEU A 204 -4.39 5.92 -10.76
N LEU A 205 -4.94 7.08 -10.40
CA LEU A 205 -6.20 7.17 -9.66
C LEU A 205 -7.28 7.83 -10.51
N PHE A 206 -8.31 7.06 -10.84
CA PHE A 206 -9.47 7.55 -11.58
C PHE A 206 -10.61 7.86 -10.64
N ARG A 207 -11.25 9.01 -10.84
CA ARG A 207 -12.46 9.36 -10.10
C ARG A 207 -13.69 9.17 -10.97
N LYS A 208 -14.57 8.26 -10.54
CA LYS A 208 -15.84 7.98 -11.20
C LYS A 208 -17.00 8.47 -10.34
N THR A 209 -17.96 9.12 -10.98
CA THR A 209 -19.21 9.54 -10.36
C THR A 209 -20.33 8.64 -10.84
N LYS A 210 -21.14 8.11 -9.91
CA LYS A 210 -22.28 7.24 -10.18
C LYS A 210 -23.49 7.73 -9.40
N TRP A 211 -24.68 7.63 -10.00
CA TRP A 211 -25.94 7.88 -9.31
C TRP A 211 -26.48 6.56 -8.78
N CYS A 212 -26.58 6.44 -7.45
CA CYS A 212 -27.05 5.23 -6.78
C CYS A 212 -28.43 5.47 -6.18
N GLN A 213 -29.34 4.50 -6.31
CA GLN A 213 -30.60 4.52 -5.58
C GLN A 213 -30.37 4.40 -4.08
N LEU A 214 -31.09 5.18 -3.29
CA LEU A 214 -30.96 5.23 -1.84
C LEU A 214 -31.19 3.87 -1.18
N ASP A 215 -32.13 3.11 -1.71
CA ASP A 215 -32.56 1.80 -1.19
C ASP A 215 -31.45 0.75 -1.30
N ASN A 216 -30.55 0.92 -2.27
CA ASN A 216 -29.43 0.02 -2.53
C ASN A 216 -28.17 0.36 -1.71
N LEU A 217 -28.21 1.40 -0.88
CA LEU A 217 -27.05 1.89 -0.13
C LEU A 217 -27.01 1.39 1.30
N SER A 218 -25.84 0.90 1.71
CA SER A 218 -25.59 0.64 3.12
C SER A 218 -25.65 1.95 3.93
N LYS A 219 -26.16 1.87 5.16
CA LYS A 219 -26.25 3.00 6.11
C LYS A 219 -24.92 3.75 6.29
N LYS A 220 -23.78 3.04 6.17
CA LYS A 220 -22.44 3.62 6.26
C LYS A 220 -22.11 4.49 5.05
N VAL A 221 -22.40 4.01 3.84
CA VAL A 221 -22.16 4.75 2.59
C VAL A 221 -23.05 5.99 2.53
N TYR A 222 -24.32 5.85 2.88
CA TYR A 222 -25.27 6.97 2.95
C TYR A 222 -24.80 8.08 3.90
N LYS A 223 -24.42 7.74 5.14
CA LYS A 223 -23.88 8.72 6.11
C LYS A 223 -22.62 9.43 5.61
N LYS A 224 -21.73 8.70 4.93
CA LYS A 224 -20.51 9.27 4.34
C LYS A 224 -20.84 10.25 3.21
N ALA A 225 -21.79 9.90 2.36
CA ALA A 225 -22.24 10.76 1.26
C ALA A 225 -22.89 12.06 1.77
N LEU A 226 -23.72 11.98 2.83
CA LEU A 226 -24.27 13.16 3.52
C LEU A 226 -23.17 14.09 4.06
N LYS A 227 -22.18 13.52 4.77
CA LYS A 227 -21.06 14.30 5.33
C LYS A 227 -20.26 15.03 4.23
N ASN A 228 -20.16 14.43 3.06
CA ASN A 228 -19.44 14.97 1.91
C ASN A 228 -20.28 15.89 1.03
N LYS A 229 -21.49 16.31 1.49
CA LYS A 229 -22.40 17.23 0.77
C LYS A 229 -22.69 16.79 -0.68
N LYS A 230 -22.97 15.50 -0.87
CA LYS A 230 -23.29 14.95 -2.19
C LYS A 230 -24.64 15.44 -2.74
N LEU A 231 -24.74 15.48 -4.07
CA LEU A 231 -25.96 15.89 -4.75
C LEU A 231 -27.03 14.80 -4.63
N PHE A 232 -28.27 15.24 -4.42
CA PHE A 232 -29.45 14.39 -4.37
C PHE A 232 -30.34 14.71 -5.57
N TYR A 233 -30.91 13.67 -6.15
CA TYR A 233 -31.94 13.80 -7.17
C TYR A 233 -32.98 12.70 -6.98
N LYS A 234 -34.16 13.08 -6.48
CA LYS A 234 -35.24 12.15 -6.12
C LYS A 234 -34.76 11.06 -5.15
N ASP A 235 -34.95 9.80 -5.51
CA ASP A 235 -34.54 8.58 -4.81
C ASP A 235 -33.06 8.21 -5.02
N ARG A 236 -32.26 9.10 -5.62
CA ARG A 236 -30.86 8.84 -5.96
C ARG A 236 -29.93 9.85 -5.31
N ILE A 237 -28.74 9.36 -4.98
CA ILE A 237 -27.64 10.16 -4.46
C ILE A 237 -26.39 9.96 -5.33
N GLU A 238 -25.68 11.04 -5.56
CA GLU A 238 -24.40 11.01 -6.26
C GLU A 238 -23.32 10.40 -5.36
N ILE A 239 -22.68 9.33 -5.83
CA ILE A 239 -21.55 8.69 -5.17
C ILE A 239 -20.32 8.84 -6.05
N THR A 240 -19.23 9.30 -5.43
CA THR A 240 -17.93 9.32 -6.06
C THR A 240 -17.11 8.15 -5.55
N GLU A 241 -16.61 7.36 -6.49
CA GLU A 241 -15.72 6.23 -6.25
C GLU A 241 -14.37 6.55 -6.89
N ASP A 242 -13.30 6.32 -6.15
CA ASP A 242 -11.95 6.40 -6.69
C ASP A 242 -11.51 4.96 -7.03
N GLU A 243 -11.01 4.74 -8.26
CA GLU A 243 -10.50 3.47 -8.75
C GLU A 243 -9.00 3.57 -9.00
N LEU A 244 -8.25 2.69 -8.35
CA LEU A 244 -6.79 2.68 -8.42
C LEU A 244 -6.31 1.64 -9.43
N TYR A 245 -5.38 2.07 -10.28
CA TYR A 245 -4.75 1.28 -11.32
C TYR A 245 -3.24 1.46 -11.26
N PHE A 246 -2.52 0.55 -11.90
CA PHE A 246 -1.10 0.71 -12.20
C PHE A 246 -0.90 0.63 -13.71
N GLY A 247 -0.13 1.58 -14.24
CA GLY A 247 0.20 1.67 -15.66
C GLY A 247 1.67 1.37 -15.91
N ILE A 248 1.96 0.58 -16.94
CA ILE A 248 3.30 0.34 -17.45
C ILE A 248 3.29 0.66 -18.94
N ALA A 249 4.26 1.42 -19.39
CA ALA A 249 4.35 1.84 -20.77
C ALA A 249 5.77 1.62 -21.27
N ALA A 250 5.93 0.98 -22.41
CA ALA A 250 7.23 0.52 -22.88
C ALA A 250 7.38 0.66 -24.39
N LYS A 251 8.59 1.01 -24.83
CA LYS A 251 9.01 0.90 -26.22
C LYS A 251 9.51 -0.52 -26.49
N LEU A 252 8.98 -1.12 -27.55
CA LEU A 252 9.32 -2.47 -28.02
C LEU A 252 10.35 -2.41 -29.15
N ILE A 253 11.21 -3.42 -29.24
CA ILE A 253 12.20 -3.54 -30.32
C ILE A 253 11.72 -4.59 -31.32
N ASN A 254 12.10 -4.45 -32.60
CA ASN A 254 11.95 -5.49 -33.63
C ASN A 254 10.51 -5.93 -33.97
N LEU A 255 9.48 -5.32 -33.35
CA LEU A 255 8.09 -5.52 -33.74
C LEU A 255 7.76 -4.73 -35.02
N ASP A 256 7.00 -5.30 -35.95
CA ASP A 256 6.49 -4.53 -37.10
C ASP A 256 5.57 -3.40 -36.60
N LYS A 257 5.77 -2.18 -37.11
CA LYS A 257 4.96 -0.98 -36.76
C LYS A 257 3.47 -1.15 -37.11
N ASN A 258 3.15 -2.04 -38.04
CA ASN A 258 1.79 -2.37 -38.44
C ASN A 258 1.07 -3.28 -37.45
N VAL A 259 1.80 -3.89 -36.49
CA VAL A 259 1.20 -4.70 -35.43
C VAL A 259 0.47 -3.77 -34.46
N ASN A 260 -0.85 -3.83 -34.55
CA ASN A 260 -1.78 -3.06 -33.74
C ASN A 260 -2.77 -4.03 -33.13
N LEU A 261 -2.65 -4.28 -31.82
CA LEU A 261 -3.44 -5.30 -31.15
C LEU A 261 -3.76 -4.91 -29.70
N THR A 262 -4.77 -5.55 -29.14
CA THR A 262 -5.08 -5.55 -27.71
C THR A 262 -5.19 -6.96 -27.18
N LEU A 263 -4.80 -7.16 -25.92
CA LEU A 263 -4.96 -8.43 -25.20
C LEU A 263 -5.53 -8.16 -23.80
N PHE A 264 -6.16 -9.20 -23.25
CA PHE A 264 -6.65 -9.30 -21.87
C PHE A 264 -7.77 -8.34 -21.47
N ASP A 265 -8.13 -7.38 -22.32
CA ASP A 265 -9.15 -6.36 -22.07
C ASP A 265 -10.59 -6.94 -22.18
N ASP A 266 -10.93 -7.89 -21.32
CA ASP A 266 -12.19 -8.67 -21.34
C ASP A 266 -13.46 -7.81 -21.27
N LYS A 267 -13.35 -6.55 -20.83
CA LYS A 267 -14.44 -5.59 -20.71
C LYS A 267 -14.48 -4.55 -21.83
N ASP A 268 -13.55 -4.63 -22.78
CA ASP A 268 -13.39 -3.65 -23.87
C ASP A 268 -13.31 -2.20 -23.39
N ASN A 269 -12.74 -2.00 -22.20
CA ASN A 269 -12.67 -0.67 -21.62
C ASN A 269 -11.65 0.22 -22.36
N TYR A 270 -10.71 -0.37 -23.10
CA TYR A 270 -9.59 0.37 -23.69
C TYR A 270 -9.24 -0.10 -25.10
N THR A 271 -9.92 -1.12 -25.62
CA THR A 271 -9.80 -1.56 -27.00
C THR A 271 -10.38 -0.51 -27.96
N PRO A 272 -9.59 0.00 -28.94
CA PRO A 272 -10.09 1.00 -29.88
C PRO A 272 -11.18 0.48 -30.82
N ASP A 273 -12.06 1.39 -31.25
CA ASP A 273 -13.09 1.09 -32.26
C ASP A 273 -12.45 0.52 -33.55
N GLY A 274 -13.09 -0.50 -34.12
CA GLY A 274 -12.66 -1.14 -35.36
C GLY A 274 -11.65 -2.27 -35.19
N TYR A 275 -11.15 -2.52 -33.98
CA TYR A 275 -10.40 -3.74 -33.68
C TYR A 275 -11.35 -4.93 -33.69
N LYS A 276 -10.99 -5.99 -34.41
CA LYS A 276 -11.77 -7.22 -34.51
C LYS A 276 -11.12 -8.32 -33.68
N LEU A 277 -11.95 -9.09 -32.97
CA LEU A 277 -11.51 -10.30 -32.30
C LEU A 277 -10.94 -11.27 -33.33
N LEU A 278 -9.73 -11.77 -33.08
CA LEU A 278 -9.13 -12.80 -33.91
C LEU A 278 -9.83 -14.13 -33.60
N ASN A 279 -10.58 -14.64 -34.56
CA ASN A 279 -11.29 -15.91 -34.46
C ASN A 279 -10.29 -17.06 -34.64
N GLU A 280 -9.62 -17.45 -33.55
CA GLU A 280 -8.78 -18.64 -33.53
C GLU A 280 -9.13 -19.57 -32.35
N SER A 281 -8.59 -20.78 -32.42
CA SER A 281 -8.90 -21.96 -31.60
C SER A 281 -9.27 -21.69 -30.12
N LYS A 282 -10.10 -22.57 -29.52
CA LYS A 282 -10.59 -22.47 -28.13
C LYS A 282 -9.49 -22.20 -27.07
N GLN A 283 -8.24 -22.52 -27.35
CA GLN A 283 -7.10 -22.31 -26.45
C GLN A 283 -6.70 -20.83 -26.30
N ILE A 284 -6.99 -19.98 -27.29
CA ILE A 284 -6.53 -18.58 -27.37
C ILE A 284 -7.62 -17.60 -26.88
N MET A 285 -8.87 -18.05 -26.71
CA MET A 285 -10.00 -17.22 -26.23
C MET A 285 -9.68 -16.49 -24.92
N ASN A 286 -8.89 -17.11 -24.04
CA ASN A 286 -8.51 -16.52 -22.75
C ASN A 286 -7.59 -15.30 -22.89
N LEU A 287 -6.97 -15.05 -24.05
CA LEU A 287 -6.14 -13.87 -24.30
C LEU A 287 -6.95 -12.65 -24.76
N ASN A 288 -8.22 -12.82 -25.18
CA ASN A 288 -9.06 -11.77 -25.77
C ASN A 288 -8.29 -10.88 -26.77
N LEU A 289 -7.67 -11.53 -27.76
CA LEU A 289 -6.78 -10.89 -28.72
C LEU A 289 -7.58 -10.20 -29.82
N ARG A 290 -7.44 -8.88 -29.95
CA ARG A 290 -8.12 -8.09 -30.99
C ARG A 290 -7.12 -7.29 -31.79
N SER A 291 -7.37 -7.09 -33.08
CA SER A 291 -6.48 -6.33 -33.96
C SER A 291 -7.22 -5.49 -34.98
N SER A 292 -6.62 -4.37 -35.38
CA SER A 292 -7.07 -3.58 -36.53
C SER A 292 -6.61 -4.16 -37.88
N ASN A 293 -5.61 -5.05 -37.90
CA ASN A 293 -5.04 -5.64 -39.12
C ASN A 293 -4.66 -7.10 -38.88
N SER A 294 -5.64 -8.00 -39.01
CA SER A 294 -5.49 -9.43 -38.75
C SER A 294 -4.33 -10.05 -39.54
N ASN A 295 -4.18 -9.72 -40.83
CA ASN A 295 -3.17 -10.32 -41.70
C ASN A 295 -1.71 -10.06 -41.25
N ALA A 296 -1.45 -8.91 -40.61
CA ALA A 296 -0.12 -8.61 -40.07
C ALA A 296 0.16 -9.38 -38.77
N LEU A 297 -0.89 -9.86 -38.09
CA LEU A 297 -0.79 -10.66 -36.87
C LEU A 297 -0.64 -12.15 -37.13
N ASP A 298 -1.17 -12.65 -38.24
CA ASP A 298 -1.28 -14.10 -38.49
C ASP A 298 0.06 -14.82 -38.28
N LYS A 299 1.19 -14.26 -38.71
CA LYS A 299 2.51 -14.86 -38.48
C LYS A 299 2.91 -14.94 -37.00
N TRP A 300 2.58 -13.93 -36.21
CA TRP A 300 2.91 -13.86 -34.79
C TRP A 300 2.00 -14.77 -33.96
N VAL A 301 0.69 -14.79 -34.28
CA VAL A 301 -0.30 -15.65 -33.62
C VAL A 301 -0.02 -17.12 -33.90
N ASN A 302 0.42 -17.47 -35.11
CA ASN A 302 0.74 -18.86 -35.45
C ASN A 302 2.00 -19.40 -34.76
N ASP A 303 2.75 -18.59 -34.01
CA ASP A 303 3.82 -19.07 -33.14
C ASP A 303 3.25 -19.59 -31.81
N SER A 304 2.99 -20.90 -31.76
CA SER A 304 2.44 -21.59 -30.59
C SER A 304 3.21 -21.36 -29.28
N ASN A 305 4.52 -21.08 -29.33
CA ASN A 305 5.33 -20.85 -28.14
C ASN A 305 5.01 -19.51 -27.48
N ASN A 306 4.81 -18.46 -28.28
CA ASN A 306 4.45 -17.13 -27.79
C ASN A 306 3.10 -17.12 -27.08
N LEU A 307 2.11 -17.77 -27.71
CA LEU A 307 0.77 -17.85 -27.16
C LEU A 307 0.74 -18.66 -25.86
N GLN A 308 1.39 -19.83 -25.84
CA GLN A 308 1.46 -20.66 -24.64
C GLN A 308 2.16 -19.93 -23.49
N TYR A 309 3.26 -19.23 -23.77
CA TYR A 309 3.96 -18.38 -22.79
C TYR A 309 3.03 -17.31 -22.20
N LEU A 310 2.30 -16.58 -23.03
CA LEU A 310 1.35 -15.55 -22.56
C LEU A 310 0.20 -16.14 -21.75
N ILE A 311 -0.30 -17.31 -22.12
CA ILE A 311 -1.34 -18.02 -21.36
C ILE A 311 -0.81 -18.40 -19.97
N ASP A 312 0.37 -19.01 -19.91
CA ASP A 312 0.98 -19.44 -18.64
C ASP A 312 1.32 -18.25 -17.75
N LEU A 313 1.78 -17.14 -18.34
CA LEU A 313 2.05 -15.91 -17.62
C LEU A 313 0.77 -15.25 -17.11
N LYS A 314 -0.29 -15.14 -17.93
CA LYS A 314 -1.61 -14.64 -17.48
C LYS A 314 -2.14 -15.49 -16.32
N ASN A 315 -2.03 -16.81 -16.43
CA ASN A 315 -2.46 -17.74 -15.38
C ASN A 315 -1.64 -17.56 -14.09
N THR A 316 -0.34 -17.34 -14.21
CA THR A 316 0.54 -17.05 -13.07
C THR A 316 0.15 -15.74 -12.41
N ILE A 317 -0.02 -14.67 -13.19
CA ILE A 317 -0.46 -13.36 -12.72
C ILE A 317 -1.82 -13.45 -11.98
N ASN A 318 -2.78 -14.19 -12.53
CA ASN A 318 -4.11 -14.40 -11.92
C ASN A 318 -4.07 -15.20 -10.60
N LYS A 319 -2.99 -15.96 -10.36
CA LYS A 319 -2.75 -16.70 -9.11
C LYS A 319 -1.93 -15.88 -8.12
N THR A 320 -1.11 -14.95 -8.59
CA THR A 320 -0.29 -14.09 -7.75
C THR A 320 -1.16 -13.20 -6.86
N THR A 321 -0.85 -13.22 -5.58
CA THR A 321 -1.48 -12.36 -4.58
C THR A 321 -0.48 -11.35 -4.07
N ILE A 322 -0.97 -10.12 -3.87
CA ILE A 322 -0.18 -9.03 -3.31
C ILE A 322 -0.57 -8.85 -1.84
N ASN A 323 0.44 -8.70 -0.98
CA ASN A 323 0.25 -8.55 0.45
C ASN A 323 -0.23 -7.13 0.78
N VAL A 324 -1.35 -7.05 1.49
CA VAL A 324 -1.90 -5.82 2.04
C VAL A 324 -1.49 -5.71 3.51
N PRO A 325 -0.55 -4.82 3.84
CA PRO A 325 -0.25 -4.50 5.23
C PRO A 325 -1.38 -3.66 5.86
N ASP A 326 -2.44 -4.32 6.35
CA ASP A 326 -3.50 -3.70 7.16
C ASP A 326 -3.81 -4.52 8.41
N LYS A 327 -4.04 -3.86 9.54
CA LYS A 327 -4.50 -4.46 10.80
C LYS A 327 -5.91 -5.06 10.71
N LYS A 328 -6.74 -4.60 9.76
CA LYS A 328 -8.19 -4.86 9.74
C LYS A 328 -8.63 -5.94 8.75
N SER A 329 -7.77 -6.39 7.85
CA SER A 329 -8.07 -7.55 7.03
C SER A 329 -7.97 -8.81 7.88
N LYS A 330 -9.12 -9.39 8.24
CA LYS A 330 -9.17 -10.81 8.61
C LYS A 330 -8.34 -11.59 7.58
N ILE A 331 -7.62 -12.63 8.01
CA ILE A 331 -6.63 -13.43 7.25
C ILE A 331 -7.02 -13.71 5.77
N LYS A 332 -8.32 -13.86 5.46
CA LYS A 332 -8.84 -14.05 4.09
C LYS A 332 -8.70 -12.85 3.13
N ASN A 333 -8.55 -11.62 3.63
CA ASN A 333 -8.50 -10.39 2.82
C ASN A 333 -7.11 -9.74 2.78
N HIS A 334 -6.09 -10.34 3.42
CA HIS A 334 -4.71 -9.84 3.39
C HIS A 334 -4.05 -9.98 2.03
N TYR A 335 -4.56 -10.90 1.22
CA TYR A 335 -4.06 -11.22 -0.11
C TYR A 335 -5.12 -10.81 -1.12
N GLN A 336 -4.77 -9.85 -1.96
CA GLN A 336 -5.66 -9.40 -3.04
C GLN A 336 -4.98 -9.63 -4.38
N LYS A 337 -5.79 -9.88 -5.41
CA LYS A 337 -5.34 -10.13 -6.77
C LYS A 337 -5.45 -8.86 -7.60
N ILE A 338 -4.67 -8.79 -8.67
CA ILE A 338 -4.92 -7.79 -9.70
C ILE A 338 -6.21 -8.13 -10.46
N ASP A 339 -6.87 -7.11 -11.00
CA ASP A 339 -8.10 -7.25 -11.79
C ASP A 339 -8.04 -6.33 -13.01
N ASN A 340 -8.89 -6.54 -14.01
CA ASN A 340 -8.98 -5.73 -15.24
C ASN A 340 -7.62 -5.48 -15.92
N LEU A 341 -6.77 -6.51 -15.99
CA LEU A 341 -5.52 -6.43 -16.76
C LEU A 341 -5.86 -6.24 -18.23
N GLY A 342 -5.26 -5.24 -18.88
CA GLY A 342 -5.36 -5.04 -20.31
C GLY A 342 -4.04 -4.55 -20.87
N MET A 343 -3.78 -4.90 -22.13
CA MET A 343 -2.56 -4.52 -22.85
C MET A 343 -2.93 -4.03 -24.24
N LEU A 344 -2.39 -2.88 -24.63
CA LEU A 344 -2.49 -2.31 -25.97
C LEU A 344 -1.08 -2.24 -26.57
N ILE A 345 -0.93 -2.71 -27.80
CA ILE A 345 0.30 -2.58 -28.58
C ILE A 345 -0.03 -1.85 -29.88
N ARG A 346 0.74 -0.80 -30.17
CA ARG A 346 0.59 0.00 -31.38
C ARG A 346 1.89 0.71 -31.70
N ASN A 347 2.28 0.82 -32.97
CA ASN A 347 3.47 1.58 -33.39
C ASN A 347 4.76 1.23 -32.60
N GLN A 348 4.99 -0.04 -32.26
CA GLN A 348 6.12 -0.48 -31.43
C GLN A 348 6.13 0.07 -29.99
N GLU A 349 4.99 0.53 -29.49
CA GLU A 349 4.80 0.95 -28.11
C GLU A 349 3.71 0.11 -27.47
N ALA A 350 3.96 -0.36 -26.25
CA ALA A 350 3.01 -1.08 -25.44
C ALA A 350 2.57 -0.25 -24.25
N PHE A 351 1.29 -0.35 -23.92
CA PHE A 351 0.72 0.17 -22.68
C PHE A 351 -0.06 -0.94 -22.00
N ILE A 352 0.33 -1.26 -20.76
CA ILE A 352 -0.36 -2.21 -19.89
C ILE A 352 -0.99 -1.44 -18.74
N TRP A 353 -2.22 -1.78 -18.38
CA TRP A 353 -2.88 -1.28 -17.20
C TRP A 353 -3.59 -2.42 -16.47
N PHE A 354 -3.71 -2.29 -15.16
CA PHE A 354 -4.51 -3.20 -14.35
C PHE A 354 -4.97 -2.52 -13.09
N LYS A 355 -6.14 -2.92 -12.59
CA LYS A 355 -6.72 -2.42 -11.34
C LYS A 355 -5.95 -3.04 -10.17
N THR A 356 -5.54 -2.20 -9.24
CA THR A 356 -4.87 -2.62 -8.01
C THR A 356 -5.67 -2.17 -6.80
N PRO A 357 -5.68 -2.95 -5.72
CA PRO A 357 -6.42 -2.58 -4.52
C PRO A 357 -5.70 -1.53 -3.65
N PHE A 358 -4.42 -1.29 -3.91
CA PHE A 358 -3.56 -0.33 -3.23
C PHE A 358 -2.42 0.11 -4.16
N GLU A 359 -1.71 1.16 -3.75
CA GLU A 359 -0.62 1.73 -4.52
C GLU A 359 0.60 0.77 -4.55
N LEU A 360 1.00 0.35 -5.76
CA LEU A 360 2.17 -0.48 -5.96
C LEU A 360 3.43 0.36 -5.91
N LEU A 361 4.51 -0.20 -5.35
CA LEU A 361 5.79 0.48 -5.13
C LEU A 361 5.68 1.73 -4.25
N ASP A 362 4.52 1.94 -3.61
CA ASP A 362 4.28 2.96 -2.62
C ASP A 362 4.11 2.32 -1.23
N MET A 363 4.50 3.06 -0.20
CA MET A 363 4.49 2.66 1.20
C MET A 363 3.32 3.26 1.97
N HIS A 364 2.33 3.80 1.26
CA HIS A 364 1.17 4.44 1.86
C HIS A 364 0.16 3.43 2.45
N PHE A 365 0.51 2.80 3.58
CA PHE A 365 -0.37 1.86 4.30
C PHE A 365 -0.42 2.12 5.82
N GLU A 366 -1.42 1.56 6.51
CA GLU A 366 -1.56 1.78 7.95
C GLU A 366 -0.59 0.93 8.78
N ILE A 367 0.43 1.56 9.37
CA ILE A 367 1.29 0.89 10.36
C ILE A 367 0.50 0.56 11.64
N TYR A 368 0.54 -0.72 12.05
CA TYR A 368 -0.11 -1.21 13.25
C TYR A 368 0.83 -1.51 14.43
N THR A 369 2.14 -1.49 14.20
CA THR A 369 3.19 -1.85 15.18
C THR A 369 4.34 -0.84 15.13
N PHE A 370 4.98 -0.58 16.27
CA PHE A 370 6.22 0.21 16.36
C PHE A 370 7.43 -0.64 16.73
N LYS A 371 7.31 -1.98 16.68
CA LYS A 371 8.45 -2.89 16.87
C LYS A 371 9.28 -2.92 15.59
N LYS A 372 10.59 -2.65 15.69
CA LYS A 372 11.50 -2.53 14.55
C LYS A 372 11.46 -3.75 13.62
N ASP A 373 11.63 -4.95 14.16
CA ASP A 373 11.70 -6.17 13.34
C ASP A 373 10.38 -6.43 12.59
N LYS A 374 9.24 -6.26 13.27
CA LYS A 374 7.92 -6.37 12.64
C LYS A 374 7.69 -5.33 11.54
N LEU A 375 8.24 -4.13 11.70
CA LEU A 375 8.19 -3.11 10.65
C LEU A 375 9.05 -3.54 9.46
N VAL A 376 10.29 -3.99 9.70
CA VAL A 376 11.19 -4.46 8.65
C VAL A 376 10.51 -5.56 7.83
N ASP A 377 9.99 -6.60 8.47
CA ASP A 377 9.36 -7.71 7.77
C ASP A 377 8.14 -7.26 6.96
N LEU A 378 7.34 -6.34 7.51
CA LEU A 378 6.18 -5.80 6.83
C LEU A 378 6.57 -5.06 5.55
N TYR A 379 7.56 -4.17 5.63
CA TYR A 379 8.04 -3.41 4.47
C TYR A 379 8.70 -4.32 3.44
N VAL A 380 9.59 -5.21 3.86
CA VAL A 380 10.28 -6.14 2.96
C VAL A 380 9.28 -6.97 2.17
N ASN A 381 8.27 -7.54 2.84
CA ASN A 381 7.25 -8.32 2.15
C ASN A 381 6.46 -7.48 1.14
N LYS A 382 6.01 -6.27 1.53
CA LYS A 382 5.30 -5.36 0.63
C LYS A 382 6.13 -5.00 -0.61
N ILE A 383 7.40 -4.64 -0.42
CA ILE A 383 8.32 -4.28 -1.50
C ILE A 383 8.50 -5.44 -2.47
N LEU A 384 8.78 -6.65 -1.95
CA LEU A 384 9.03 -7.83 -2.77
C LEU A 384 7.77 -8.30 -3.50
N ASP A 385 6.60 -8.24 -2.84
CA ASP A 385 5.31 -8.59 -3.44
C ASP A 385 5.00 -7.66 -4.61
N ASP A 386 5.13 -6.35 -4.43
CA ASP A 386 4.91 -5.35 -5.48
C ASP A 386 5.88 -5.52 -6.65
N ALA A 387 7.17 -5.64 -6.35
CA ALA A 387 8.22 -5.77 -7.36
C ALA A 387 8.04 -7.06 -8.18
N TYR A 388 7.62 -8.15 -7.55
CA TYR A 388 7.34 -9.40 -8.24
C TYR A 388 6.13 -9.29 -9.19
N VAL A 389 5.07 -8.57 -8.77
CA VAL A 389 3.92 -8.31 -9.66
C VAL A 389 4.34 -7.47 -10.86
N VAL A 390 5.11 -6.40 -10.63
CA VAL A 390 5.63 -5.55 -11.71
C VAL A 390 6.52 -6.36 -12.66
N TYR A 391 7.40 -7.20 -12.12
CA TYR A 391 8.21 -8.14 -12.90
C TYR A 391 7.35 -9.03 -13.81
N LEU A 392 6.36 -9.73 -13.26
CA LEU A 392 5.49 -10.62 -14.04
C LEU A 392 4.73 -9.85 -15.14
N VAL A 393 4.25 -8.64 -14.84
CA VAL A 393 3.53 -7.83 -15.83
C VAL A 393 4.47 -7.34 -16.93
N MET A 394 5.70 -6.95 -16.60
CA MET A 394 6.69 -6.56 -17.62
C MET A 394 7.06 -7.73 -18.54
N GLN A 395 7.08 -8.97 -18.03
CA GLN A 395 7.34 -10.17 -18.84
C GLN A 395 6.26 -10.43 -19.91
N LEU A 396 5.05 -9.86 -19.80
CA LEU A 396 4.03 -9.95 -20.86
C LEU A 396 4.50 -9.31 -22.17
N LEU A 397 5.49 -8.41 -22.10
CA LEU A 397 6.03 -7.71 -23.25
C LEU A 397 7.13 -8.50 -23.97
N THR A 398 7.63 -9.59 -23.37
CA THR A 398 8.77 -10.35 -23.90
C THR A 398 8.50 -10.95 -25.29
N PRO A 399 7.34 -11.58 -25.57
CA PRO A 399 6.98 -12.04 -26.92
C PRO A 399 6.89 -10.94 -27.99
N PHE A 400 6.96 -9.67 -27.59
CA PHE A 400 6.91 -8.51 -28.48
C PHE A 400 8.25 -7.78 -28.57
N GLY A 401 9.35 -8.41 -28.15
CA GLY A 401 10.70 -7.85 -28.23
C GLY A 401 11.05 -6.90 -27.09
N PHE A 402 10.43 -7.07 -25.92
CA PHE A 402 10.91 -6.48 -24.67
C PHE A 402 11.92 -7.41 -23.99
N ASP A 403 13.13 -6.92 -23.79
CA ASP A 403 14.27 -7.70 -23.32
C ASP A 403 14.48 -7.39 -21.84
N ILE A 404 14.12 -8.35 -20.99
CA ILE A 404 14.40 -8.30 -19.56
C ILE A 404 15.35 -9.46 -19.29
N ASN A 405 16.64 -9.16 -19.21
CA ASN A 405 17.63 -10.16 -18.82
C ASN A 405 17.77 -10.19 -17.32
N ILE A 406 17.38 -11.32 -16.73
CA ILE A 406 17.63 -11.56 -15.31
C ILE A 406 18.83 -12.48 -15.18
N LYS A 407 19.89 -11.96 -14.58
CA LYS A 407 21.05 -12.76 -14.18
C LYS A 407 20.74 -13.40 -12.83
N ILE A 408 20.60 -14.73 -12.83
CA ILE A 408 20.56 -15.51 -11.60
C ILE A 408 22.00 -15.60 -11.07
N ASN A 409 22.27 -14.97 -9.93
CA ASN A 409 23.54 -15.14 -9.22
C ASN A 409 23.37 -16.24 -8.16
N ASP A 410 23.75 -17.47 -8.50
CA ASP A 410 23.58 -18.65 -7.63
C ASP A 410 24.33 -18.52 -6.28
N ILE A 411 25.41 -17.73 -6.25
CA ILE A 411 26.21 -17.49 -5.03
C ILE A 411 25.40 -16.64 -4.03
N GLU A 412 24.77 -15.56 -4.51
CA GLU A 412 23.93 -14.69 -3.67
C GLU A 412 22.70 -15.45 -3.13
N VAL A 413 22.11 -16.33 -3.93
CA VAL A 413 20.99 -17.20 -3.51
C VAL A 413 21.42 -18.16 -2.39
N GLN A 414 22.58 -18.79 -2.52
CA GLN A 414 23.10 -19.69 -1.49
C GLN A 414 23.43 -18.95 -0.19
N GLU A 415 24.00 -17.75 -0.27
CA GLU A 415 24.26 -16.91 0.91
C GLU A 415 22.97 -16.43 1.58
N ALA A 416 21.95 -16.07 0.80
CA ALA A 416 20.63 -15.71 1.30
C ALA A 416 19.96 -16.86 2.06
N ASN A 417 20.02 -18.07 1.51
CA ASN A 417 19.46 -19.26 2.13
C ASN A 417 20.18 -19.63 3.44
N ARG A 418 21.52 -19.60 3.44
CA ARG A 418 22.32 -19.85 4.66
C ARG A 418 22.00 -18.84 5.78
N LYS A 419 21.87 -17.55 5.46
CA LYS A 419 21.54 -16.50 6.44
C LYS A 419 20.08 -16.58 6.92
N LYS A 420 19.14 -16.99 6.07
CA LYS A 420 17.74 -17.28 6.48
C LYS A 420 17.68 -18.43 7.49
N GLU A 421 18.41 -19.52 7.23
CA GLU A 421 18.49 -20.67 8.13
C GLU A 421 19.11 -20.30 9.49
N GLN A 422 20.18 -19.51 9.49
CA GLN A 422 20.78 -18.98 10.73
C GLN A 422 19.86 -18.04 11.51
N THR A 423 18.98 -17.28 10.83
CA THR A 423 18.03 -16.41 11.51
C THR A 423 16.89 -17.23 12.14
N LYS A 424 16.41 -18.28 11.45
CA LYS A 424 15.39 -19.20 11.99
C LYS A 424 15.89 -20.00 13.18
N SER A 425 17.15 -20.45 13.17
CA SER A 425 17.71 -21.21 14.30
C SER A 425 17.87 -20.36 15.56
N VAL A 426 18.24 -19.07 15.43
CA VAL A 426 18.34 -18.15 16.58
C VAL A 426 16.99 -17.84 17.22
N ASP A 427 15.90 -17.80 16.44
CA ASP A 427 14.55 -17.59 16.97
C ASP A 427 13.99 -18.85 17.66
N LEU A 428 14.36 -20.06 17.22
CA LEU A 428 14.03 -21.33 17.89
C LEU A 428 14.68 -21.46 19.27
N PHE A 429 15.94 -21.05 19.41
CA PHE A 429 16.68 -21.05 20.68
C PHE A 429 16.18 -20.04 21.72
N LYS A 430 15.31 -19.09 21.34
CA LYS A 430 14.65 -18.17 22.28
C LYS A 430 13.26 -18.64 22.73
N SER A 431 12.74 -19.71 22.13
CA SER A 431 11.38 -20.22 22.40
C SER A 431 11.34 -21.54 23.17
N GLU A 432 12.48 -22.15 23.49
CA GLU A 432 12.49 -23.26 24.45
C GLU A 432 12.21 -22.71 25.86
N PRO A 433 11.12 -23.15 26.52
CA PRO A 433 10.96 -22.89 27.94
C PRO A 433 12.11 -23.60 28.64
N LYS A 434 12.78 -22.91 29.56
CA LYS A 434 13.66 -23.59 30.51
C LYS A 434 12.79 -24.60 31.25
N GLU A 435 13.03 -25.88 31.01
CA GLU A 435 12.64 -26.91 31.96
C GLU A 435 13.32 -26.55 33.29
N GLU A 436 12.49 -26.31 34.30
CA GLU A 436 12.90 -26.27 35.69
C GLU A 436 13.24 -27.72 36.06
N ASP A 437 14.54 -28.03 36.12
CA ASP A 437 15.05 -29.19 36.86
C ASP A 437 15.32 -28.75 38.30
N ASP A 438 14.53 -29.34 39.21
CA ASP A 438 14.67 -29.58 40.67
C ASP A 438 15.34 -28.53 41.60
#